data_AF-A0A5K1ADR0-F1
#
_entry.id   AF-A0A5K1ADR0-F1
#
_cell.length_a   1.000
_cell.length_b   1.000
_cell.length_c   1.000
_cell.angle_alpha   90.00
_cell.angle_beta   90.00
_cell.angle_gamma   90.00
#
_symmetry.space_group_name_H-M   'P 1'
#
loop_
_entity.id
_entity.type
_entity.pdbx_description
1 polymer ?
#
loop_
_entity_poly.entity_id
_entity_poly.type
_entity_poly.pdbx_seq_one_letter_code
_entity_poly.pdbx_strand_id
1 'polypeptide(L)'
;GLLTEIGSRFVPLPEERLLAVVHALLHRCYKYPTATTAEVPQALKKELSGVCRACFSADTVNKHVDFVREYKQDFERDLDPESAGTFPSTLSELTERLKHWKNVLQTNVEDRFPAVLKLEEESRVLREFHIVDVEVPGQYFTDQ
;
A
#
# COMPACT_ATOMS: atom_id res chain seq x y z
N GLY A 1 10.34 -8.43 23.28
CA GLY A 1 10.89 -9.68 22.73
C GLY A 1 11.19 -9.50 21.25
N LEU A 2 12.00 -10.39 20.65
CA LEU A 2 12.45 -10.31 19.25
C LEU A 2 11.29 -10.01 18.27
N LEU A 3 10.20 -10.77 18.35
CA LEU A 3 9.01 -10.60 17.49
C LEU A 3 8.30 -9.25 17.68
N THR A 4 8.29 -8.71 18.91
CA THR A 4 7.71 -7.39 19.20
C THR A 4 8.55 -6.27 18.59
N GLU A 5 9.88 -6.37 18.65
CA GLU A 5 10.79 -5.39 18.07
C GLU A 5 10.70 -5.41 16.54
N ILE A 6 10.71 -6.60 15.92
CA ILE A 6 10.55 -6.74 14.47
C ILE A 6 9.19 -6.17 14.03
N GLY A 7 8.11 -6.55 14.71
CA GLY A 7 6.75 -6.13 14.37
C GLY A 7 6.44 -4.66 14.63
N SER A 8 7.32 -3.92 15.32
CA SER A 8 7.15 -2.48 15.54
C SER A 8 8.13 -1.62 14.74
N ARG A 9 9.35 -2.11 14.50
CA ARG A 9 10.38 -1.37 13.76
C ARG A 9 10.28 -1.51 12.24
N PHE A 10 9.86 -2.68 11.75
CA PHE A 10 9.83 -2.97 10.31
C PHE A 10 8.40 -3.02 9.78
N VAL A 11 7.56 -2.09 10.25
CA VAL A 11 6.20 -1.93 9.73
C VAL A 11 6.27 -1.12 8.43
N PRO A 12 5.62 -1.58 7.34
CA PRO A 12 5.60 -0.83 6.09
C PRO A 12 5.03 0.58 6.31
N LEU A 13 5.63 1.58 5.65
CA LEU A 13 5.14 2.94 5.69
C LEU A 13 3.72 3.05 5.10
N PRO A 14 2.96 4.09 5.47
CA PRO A 14 1.67 4.39 4.82
C PRO A 14 1.74 4.40 3.29
N GLU A 15 2.81 4.95 2.72
CA GLU A 15 3.07 5.06 1.29
C GLU A 15 3.27 3.69 0.63
N GLU A 16 4.08 2.81 1.24
CA GLU A 16 4.29 1.44 0.77
C GLU A 16 3.00 0.63 0.81
N ARG A 17 2.20 0.80 1.88
CA ARG A 17 0.90 0.15 2.00
C ARG A 17 -0.06 0.63 0.91
N LEU A 18 -0.11 1.93 0.66
CA LEU A 18 -0.95 2.50 -0.40
C LEU A 18 -0.50 2.01 -1.78
N LEU A 19 0.81 1.97 -2.04
CA LEU A 19 1.38 1.45 -3.29
C LEU A 19 0.98 -0.02 -3.52
N ALA A 20 1.09 -0.86 -2.49
CA ALA A 20 0.68 -2.27 -2.56
C ALA A 20 -0.81 -2.43 -2.92
N VAL A 21 -1.67 -1.57 -2.35
CA VAL A 21 -3.10 -1.54 -2.67
C VAL A 21 -3.35 -1.12 -4.12
N VAL A 22 -2.67 -0.07 -4.60
CA VAL A 22 -2.78 0.37 -6.01
C VAL A 22 -2.33 -0.72 -6.97
N HIS A 23 -1.26 -1.45 -6.66
CA HIS A 23 -0.82 -2.61 -7.42
C HIS A 23 -1.88 -3.71 -7.50
N ALA A 24 -2.51 -4.03 -6.36
CA ALA A 24 -3.58 -5.03 -6.31
C ALA A 24 -4.81 -4.60 -7.15
N LEU A 25 -5.20 -3.32 -7.07
CA LEU A 25 -6.29 -2.75 -7.87
C LEU A 25 -5.98 -2.78 -9.37
N LEU A 26 -4.77 -2.39 -9.78
CA LEU A 26 -4.32 -2.48 -11.18
C LEU A 26 -4.42 -3.89 -11.73
N HIS A 27 -3.87 -4.85 -10.99
CA HIS A 27 -3.88 -6.26 -11.39
C HIS A 27 -5.32 -6.79 -11.51
N ARG A 28 -6.23 -6.34 -10.63
CA ARG A 28 -7.65 -6.67 -10.71
C ARG A 28 -8.33 -6.05 -11.93
N CYS A 29 -8.01 -4.80 -12.27
CA CYS A 29 -8.51 -4.15 -13.49
C CYS A 29 -8.10 -4.92 -14.75
N TYR A 30 -6.84 -5.36 -14.84
CA TYR A 30 -6.35 -6.15 -15.98
C TYR A 30 -7.00 -7.52 -16.13
N LYS A 31 -7.41 -8.14 -15.02
CA LYS A 31 -8.06 -9.46 -15.01
C LYS A 31 -9.58 -9.39 -15.12
N TYR A 32 -10.15 -8.19 -15.17
CA TYR A 32 -11.60 -8.05 -15.20
C TYR A 32 -12.17 -8.50 -16.55
N PRO A 33 -13.17 -9.41 -16.58
CA PRO A 33 -13.70 -9.97 -17.83
C PRO A 33 -14.68 -9.00 -18.50
N THR A 34 -14.24 -7.80 -18.85
CA THR A 34 -15.06 -6.77 -19.50
C THR A 34 -14.21 -5.94 -20.45
N ALA A 35 -14.80 -5.44 -21.53
CA ALA A 35 -14.11 -4.54 -22.45
C ALA A 35 -13.58 -3.30 -21.71
N THR A 36 -12.37 -2.85 -22.03
CA THR A 36 -11.74 -1.70 -21.37
C THR A 36 -12.47 -0.37 -21.64
N THR A 37 -13.24 -0.32 -22.73
CA THR A 37 -14.11 0.82 -23.09
C THR A 37 -15.45 0.83 -22.35
N ALA A 38 -15.79 -0.26 -21.65
CA ALA A 38 -17.01 -0.32 -20.87
C ALA A 38 -16.89 0.55 -19.61
N GLU A 39 -18.05 0.92 -19.07
CA GLU A 39 -18.12 1.60 -17.80
C GLU A 39 -17.47 0.79 -16.67
N VAL A 40 -16.94 1.51 -15.68
CA VAL A 40 -16.37 0.87 -14.49
C VAL A 40 -17.47 0.05 -13.76
N PRO A 41 -17.27 -1.27 -13.58
CA PRO A 41 -18.26 -2.14 -12.94
C PRO A 41 -18.61 -1.70 -11.51
N GLN A 42 -19.87 -1.84 -11.11
CA GLN A 42 -20.34 -1.45 -9.78
C GLN A 42 -19.62 -2.16 -8.64
N ALA A 43 -19.24 -3.43 -8.83
CA ALA A 43 -18.45 -4.17 -7.86
C ALA A 43 -17.08 -3.50 -7.61
N LEU A 44 -16.41 -3.08 -8.68
CA LEU A 44 -15.12 -2.39 -8.60
C LEU A 44 -15.25 -0.99 -7.99
N LYS A 45 -16.32 -0.25 -8.32
CA LYS A 45 -16.64 1.04 -7.65
C LYS A 45 -16.77 0.85 -6.13
N LYS A 46 -17.57 -0.13 -5.69
CA LYS A 46 -17.75 -0.41 -4.26
C LYS A 46 -16.43 -0.76 -3.56
N GLU A 47 -15.57 -1.53 -4.23
CA GLU A 47 -14.23 -1.84 -3.73
C GLU A 47 -13.35 -0.59 -3.61
N LEU A 48 -13.33 0.27 -4.62
CA LEU A 48 -12.57 1.53 -4.61
C LEU A 48 -12.99 2.47 -3.47
N SER A 49 -14.29 2.66 -3.25
CA SER A 49 -14.76 3.44 -2.09
C SER A 49 -14.37 2.77 -0.76
N GLY A 50 -14.37 1.43 -0.71
CA GLY A 50 -13.87 0.69 0.45
C GLY A 50 -12.38 0.93 0.70
N VAL A 51 -11.57 0.92 -0.37
CA VAL A 51 -10.14 1.19 -0.33
C VAL A 51 -9.86 2.62 0.15
N CYS A 52 -10.53 3.63 -0.41
CA CYS A 52 -10.33 5.03 -0.01
C CYS A 52 -10.60 5.20 1.50
N ARG A 53 -11.72 4.65 2.00
CA ARG A 53 -12.07 4.67 3.43
C ARG A 53 -11.07 3.92 4.31
N ALA A 54 -10.52 2.81 3.85
CA ALA A 54 -9.56 2.02 4.62
C ALA A 54 -8.18 2.71 4.66
N CYS A 55 -7.68 3.16 3.50
CA CYS A 55 -6.40 3.84 3.37
C CYS A 55 -6.38 5.17 4.14
N PHE A 56 -7.49 5.92 4.15
CA PHE A 56 -7.60 7.21 4.83
C PHE A 56 -8.58 7.20 6.01
N SER A 57 -8.62 6.07 6.74
CA SER A 57 -9.45 5.92 7.93
C SER A 57 -9.13 6.99 8.99
N ALA A 58 -10.06 7.25 9.92
CA ALA A 58 -9.85 8.23 10.99
C ALA A 58 -8.58 7.93 11.82
N ASP A 59 -8.25 6.65 12.03
CA ASP A 59 -7.03 6.23 12.70
C ASP A 59 -5.78 6.61 11.89
N THR A 60 -5.79 6.37 10.57
CA THR A 60 -4.70 6.77 9.67
C THR A 60 -4.52 8.28 9.64
N VAL A 61 -5.62 9.03 9.55
CA VAL A 61 -5.63 10.51 9.52
C VAL A 61 -4.98 11.09 10.77
N ASN A 62 -5.24 10.49 11.93
CA ASN A 62 -4.68 10.96 13.19
C ASN A 62 -3.19 10.55 13.36
N LYS A 63 -2.80 9.36 12.89
CA LYS A 63 -1.43 8.83 13.07
C LYS A 63 -0.44 9.28 12.00
N HIS A 64 -0.91 9.57 10.79
CA HIS A 64 -0.07 9.81 9.62
C HIS A 64 -0.52 11.10 8.91
N VAL A 65 -0.49 12.22 9.63
CA VAL A 65 -1.02 13.52 9.18
C VAL A 65 -0.36 14.00 7.88
N ASP A 66 0.97 13.90 7.77
CA ASP A 66 1.69 14.35 6.57
C ASP A 66 1.32 13.52 5.33
N PHE A 67 1.26 12.19 5.48
CA PHE A 67 0.78 11.28 4.43
C PHE A 67 -0.64 11.63 3.98
N VAL A 68 -1.55 11.88 4.92
CA VAL A 68 -2.92 12.26 4.57
C VAL A 68 -2.97 13.60 3.86
N ARG A 69 -2.20 14.59 4.33
CA ARG A 69 -2.13 15.91 3.70
C ARG A 69 -1.58 15.83 2.27
N GLU A 70 -0.61 14.96 2.04
CA GLU A 70 0.05 14.82 0.73
C GLU A 70 -0.82 14.08 -0.28
N TYR A 71 -1.50 13.00 0.11
CA TYR A 71 -2.11 12.08 -0.86
C TYR A 71 -3.63 12.07 -0.87
N LYS A 72 -4.31 12.32 0.26
CA LYS A 72 -5.73 11.99 0.41
C LYS A 72 -6.63 12.68 -0.61
N GLN A 73 -6.50 14.00 -0.72
CA GLN A 73 -7.41 14.80 -1.55
C GLN A 73 -7.31 14.42 -3.03
N ASP A 74 -6.09 14.34 -3.56
CA ASP A 74 -5.88 14.01 -4.97
C ASP A 74 -6.24 12.55 -5.25
N PHE A 75 -5.96 11.63 -4.31
CA PHE A 75 -6.28 10.22 -4.46
C PHE A 75 -7.79 9.98 -4.49
N GLU A 76 -8.53 10.54 -3.53
CA GLU A 76 -10.00 10.44 -3.47
C GLU A 76 -10.65 11.11 -4.67
N ARG A 77 -10.14 12.26 -5.13
CA ARG A 77 -10.64 12.91 -6.35
C ARG A 77 -10.56 11.99 -7.57
N ASP A 78 -9.43 11.29 -7.73
CA ASP A 78 -9.15 10.52 -8.94
C ASP A 78 -9.73 9.10 -8.88
N LEU A 79 -9.93 8.54 -7.69
CA LEU A 79 -10.23 7.11 -7.50
C LEU A 79 -11.48 6.82 -6.64
N ASP A 80 -12.08 7.79 -5.96
CA ASP A 80 -13.34 7.58 -5.24
C ASP A 80 -14.55 7.81 -6.17
N PRO A 81 -15.40 6.78 -6.39
CA PRO A 81 -16.67 6.94 -7.10
C PRO A 81 -17.60 8.02 -6.53
N GLU A 82 -17.48 8.35 -5.24
CA GLU A 82 -18.30 9.37 -4.58
C GLU A 82 -17.80 10.81 -4.89
N SER A 83 -16.58 10.97 -5.41
CA SER A 83 -16.04 12.25 -5.87
C SER A 83 -16.71 12.68 -7.18
N ALA A 84 -17.83 13.40 -7.05
CA ALA A 84 -18.66 13.81 -8.17
C ALA A 84 -17.87 14.63 -9.21
N GLY A 85 -17.81 14.12 -10.44
CA GLY A 85 -17.34 14.85 -11.63
C GLY A 85 -15.92 14.53 -12.11
N THR A 86 -15.10 13.83 -11.33
CA THR A 86 -13.71 13.46 -11.71
C THR A 86 -13.47 11.97 -11.81
N PHE A 87 -14.40 11.14 -11.33
CA PHE A 87 -14.26 9.70 -11.37
C PHE A 87 -14.23 9.17 -12.83
N PRO A 88 -13.30 8.24 -13.16
CA PRO A 88 -13.20 7.63 -14.47
C PRO A 88 -14.51 7.02 -14.98
N SER A 89 -14.87 7.35 -16.21
CA SER A 89 -16.09 6.84 -16.85
C SER A 89 -15.91 5.41 -17.34
N THR A 90 -14.70 5.05 -17.78
CA THR A 90 -14.37 3.74 -18.34
C THR A 90 -13.29 3.00 -17.55
N LEU A 91 -13.22 1.67 -17.72
CA LEU A 91 -12.18 0.84 -17.11
C LEU A 91 -10.77 1.23 -17.60
N SER A 92 -10.64 1.66 -18.86
CA SER A 92 -9.38 2.16 -19.43
C SER A 92 -8.91 3.42 -18.70
N GLU A 93 -9.78 4.40 -18.51
CA GLU A 93 -9.45 5.64 -17.78
C GLU A 93 -9.05 5.36 -16.33
N LEU A 94 -9.78 4.46 -15.65
CA LEU A 94 -9.46 4.04 -14.29
C LEU A 94 -8.07 3.39 -14.22
N THR A 95 -7.76 2.53 -15.19
CA THR A 95 -6.46 1.88 -15.26
C THR A 95 -5.33 2.89 -15.46
N GLU A 96 -5.52 3.91 -16.29
CA GLU A 96 -4.54 4.98 -16.48
C GLU A 96 -4.34 5.81 -15.21
N ARG A 97 -5.41 6.15 -14.48
CA ARG A 97 -5.31 6.82 -13.17
C ARG A 97 -4.54 5.99 -12.17
N LEU A 98 -4.83 4.70 -12.08
CA LEU A 98 -4.12 3.79 -11.19
C LEU A 98 -2.64 3.62 -11.58
N LYS A 99 -2.30 3.62 -12.88
CA LYS A 99 -0.90 3.61 -13.35
C LYS A 99 -0.17 4.88 -12.94
N HIS A 100 -0.82 6.04 -13.09
CA HIS A 100 -0.27 7.32 -12.65
C HIS A 100 0.04 7.31 -11.15
N TRP A 101 -0.95 6.91 -10.33
CA TRP A 101 -0.78 6.78 -8.89
C TRP A 101 0.29 5.79 -8.49
N LYS A 102 0.39 4.65 -9.17
CA LYS A 102 1.47 3.69 -8.96
C LYS A 102 2.82 4.37 -9.16
N ASN A 103 3.02 5.09 -10.26
CA ASN A 103 4.29 5.75 -10.54
C ASN A 103 4.63 6.81 -9.50
N VAL A 104 3.67 7.67 -9.13
CA VAL A 104 3.86 8.69 -8.09
C VAL A 104 4.28 8.07 -6.76
N LEU A 105 3.53 7.06 -6.29
CA LEU A 105 3.82 6.40 -5.02
C LEU A 105 5.14 5.62 -5.07
N GLN A 106 5.41 4.93 -6.18
CA GLN A 106 6.64 4.19 -6.36
C GLN A 106 7.85 5.12 -6.34
N THR A 107 7.81 6.23 -7.08
CA THR A 107 8.89 7.22 -7.06
C THR A 107 9.08 7.83 -5.68
N ASN A 108 8.00 8.20 -4.97
CA ASN A 108 8.12 8.78 -3.63
C ASN A 108 8.66 7.76 -2.61
N VAL A 109 8.28 6.48 -2.71
CA VAL A 109 8.83 5.41 -1.87
C VAL A 109 10.31 5.21 -2.17
N GLU A 110 10.69 5.13 -3.45
CA GLU A 110 12.09 4.94 -3.86
C GLU A 110 12.98 6.14 -3.52
N ASP A 111 12.46 7.36 -3.57
CA ASP A 111 13.21 8.58 -3.19
C ASP A 111 13.38 8.67 -1.66
N ARG A 112 12.36 8.28 -0.90
CA ARG A 112 12.37 8.35 0.56
C ARG A 112 13.07 7.17 1.22
N PHE A 113 13.18 6.02 0.56
CA PHE A 113 13.90 4.86 1.07
C PHE A 113 15.26 4.66 0.41
N PRO A 114 16.34 4.59 1.20
CA PRO A 114 17.58 4.07 0.68
C PRO A 114 17.39 2.58 0.32
N ALA A 115 17.96 2.14 -0.80
CA ALA A 115 17.91 0.74 -1.24
C ALA A 115 18.49 -0.27 -0.22
N VAL A 116 19.22 0.24 0.77
CA VAL A 116 19.79 -0.53 1.88
C VAL A 116 19.59 0.25 3.18
N LEU A 117 19.06 -0.42 4.19
CA LEU A 117 19.02 0.05 5.57
C LEU A 117 19.99 -0.78 6.41
N LYS A 118 20.66 -0.12 7.35
CA LYS A 118 21.60 -0.76 8.25
C LYS A 118 20.89 -1.19 9.52
N LEU A 119 20.91 -2.48 9.83
CA LEU A 119 20.24 -3.03 11.00
C LEU A 119 20.71 -2.35 12.31
N GLU A 120 21.98 -1.96 12.38
CA GLU A 120 22.55 -1.25 13.53
C GLU A 120 21.99 0.16 13.73
N GLU A 121 21.46 0.78 12.67
CA GLU A 121 20.81 2.09 12.69
C GLU A 121 19.31 1.93 12.99
N GLU A 122 18.66 0.87 12.47
CA GLU A 122 17.22 0.63 12.60
C GLU A 122 16.80 -0.04 13.92
N SER A 123 17.63 -0.94 14.49
CA SER A 123 17.34 -1.56 15.78
C SER A 123 18.61 -2.00 16.53
N ARG A 124 18.95 -1.24 17.57
CA ARG A 124 20.03 -1.60 18.52
C ARG A 124 19.75 -2.92 19.23
N VAL A 125 18.48 -3.22 19.51
CA VAL A 125 18.05 -4.45 20.20
C VAL A 125 18.29 -5.69 19.33
N LEU A 126 18.02 -5.61 18.03
CA LEU A 126 18.33 -6.70 17.10
C LEU A 126 19.83 -6.86 16.85
N ARG A 127 20.58 -5.76 16.84
CA ARG A 127 22.05 -5.80 16.73
C ARG A 127 22.70 -6.52 17.91
N GLU A 128 22.24 -6.24 19.12
CA GLU A 128 22.78 -6.82 20.35
C GLU A 128 22.22 -8.22 20.65
N PHE A 129 21.35 -8.73 19.77
CA PHE A 129 20.75 -10.05 19.90
C PHE A 129 21.78 -11.14 19.61
N HIS A 130 22.14 -11.90 20.64
CA HIS A 130 23.07 -13.02 20.52
C HIS A 130 22.29 -14.32 20.27
N ILE A 131 22.56 -14.95 19.12
CA ILE A 131 21.94 -16.19 18.62
C ILE A 131 22.52 -17.39 19.38
N VAL A 132 22.25 -17.49 20.69
CA VAL A 132 22.74 -18.66 21.46
C VAL A 132 21.68 -19.75 21.59
N ASP A 133 20.38 -19.42 21.56
CA ASP A 133 19.30 -20.41 21.72
C ASP A 133 18.01 -20.05 20.95
N VAL A 134 18.10 -19.57 19.70
CA VAL A 134 16.92 -19.26 18.88
C VAL A 134 16.88 -20.12 17.62
N GLU A 135 15.85 -20.93 17.56
CA GLU A 135 15.43 -21.68 16.39
C GLU A 135 15.16 -20.77 15.18
N VAL A 136 15.62 -21.18 13.99
CA VAL A 136 15.46 -20.38 12.77
C VAL A 136 13.99 -20.40 12.34
N PRO A 137 13.35 -19.24 12.10
CA PRO A 137 11.98 -19.20 11.62
C PRO A 137 11.82 -20.01 10.32
N GLY A 138 10.94 -21.00 10.38
CA GLY A 138 10.60 -21.85 9.26
C GLY A 138 11.51 -23.06 8.99
N GLN A 139 12.45 -23.37 9.88
CA GLN A 139 13.36 -24.52 9.73
C GLN A 139 12.66 -25.90 9.67
N TYR A 140 11.42 -26.01 10.15
CA TYR A 140 10.67 -27.27 10.15
C TYR A 140 9.65 -27.39 9.00
N PHE A 141 9.53 -26.40 8.11
CA PHE A 141 8.55 -26.46 7.01
C PHE A 141 8.88 -27.52 5.95
N THR A 142 10.11 -28.03 5.92
CA THR A 142 10.56 -29.05 4.95
C THR A 142 10.44 -30.50 5.44
N ASP A 143 10.12 -30.71 6.72
CA ASP A 143 10.01 -32.06 7.34
C ASP A 143 8.57 -32.63 7.33
N GLN A 144 7.68 -32.16 6.44
CA GLN A 144 6.32 -32.68 6.23
C GLN A 144 6.08 -33.17 4.80
#